data_AF-A0A3D1WZA5-F1
#
_entry.id   AF-A0A3D1WZA5-F1
#
_cell.length_a   1.000
_cell.length_b   1.000
_cell.length_c   1.000
_cell.angle_alpha   90.00
_cell.angle_beta   90.00
_cell.angle_gamma   90.00
#
_symmetry.space_group_name_H-M   'P 1'
#
loop_
_entity.id
_entity.type
_entity.pdbx_description
1 polymer ?
#
loop_
_entity_poly.entity_id
_entity_poly.type
_entity_poly.pdbx_seq_one_letter_code
_entity_poly.pdbx_strand_id
1 'polypeptide(L)'
;MRSRSRSKREAFAVAALSSGPEFGYIACMERIKGLSNFHTHCGLDDGVGTMEEYVLSALSKGFGALGFSCHAPGSLEDQWHMDKKDFPYYLEEI
;
A
#
# COMPACT_ATOMS: atom_id res chain seq x y z
N MET A 1 -62.45 -16.08 7.98
CA MET A 1 -62.22 -16.04 6.51
C MET A 1 -60.71 -16.01 6.27
N ARG A 2 -60.16 -17.16 5.81
CA ARG A 2 -58.81 -17.42 5.21
C ARG A 2 -57.61 -16.64 5.77
N SER A 3 -56.80 -17.22 6.66
CA SER A 3 -55.66 -18.11 6.35
C SER A 3 -54.66 -17.54 5.32
N ARG A 4 -53.42 -17.32 5.78
CA ARG A 4 -52.20 -17.98 5.26
C ARG A 4 -50.98 -17.50 6.03
N SER A 5 -50.43 -18.44 6.80
CA SER A 5 -49.04 -18.47 7.21
C SER A 5 -48.11 -18.42 5.99
N ARG A 6 -47.03 -17.65 6.10
CA ARG A 6 -45.78 -17.85 5.35
C ARG A 6 -44.67 -17.78 6.40
N SER A 7 -44.31 -18.92 6.98
CA SER A 7 -43.26 -19.81 6.47
C SER A 7 -41.89 -19.16 6.58
N LYS A 8 -41.12 -19.67 7.55
CA LYS A 8 -39.67 -19.52 7.70
C LYS A 8 -38.97 -19.42 6.34
N ARG A 9 -38.06 -18.46 6.19
CA ARG A 9 -36.93 -18.63 5.27
C ARG A 9 -35.70 -18.82 6.14
N GLU A 10 -35.50 -20.09 6.48
CA GLU A 10 -34.20 -20.60 6.91
C GLU A 10 -33.18 -20.40 5.79
N ALA A 11 -31.93 -20.30 6.22
CA ALA A 11 -30.70 -20.06 5.49
C ALA A 11 -30.66 -20.52 4.02
N PHE A 12 -30.10 -19.68 3.16
CA PHE A 12 -29.27 -20.16 2.06
C PHE A 12 -27.85 -19.66 2.31
N ALA A 13 -27.04 -20.55 2.88
CA ALA A 13 -25.60 -20.43 2.83
C ALA A 13 -25.19 -20.33 1.35
N VAL A 14 -24.54 -19.23 0.98
CA VAL A 14 -23.74 -19.21 -0.26
C VAL A 14 -22.43 -19.90 0.10
N ALA A 15 -22.50 -21.23 0.18
CA ALA A 15 -21.33 -22.08 0.17
C ALA A 15 -20.75 -22.08 -1.25
N ALA A 16 -19.48 -21.70 -1.34
CA ALA A 16 -18.48 -22.17 -2.29
C ALA A 16 -18.96 -22.61 -3.69
N LEU A 17 -18.88 -21.69 -4.64
CA LEU A 17 -18.68 -21.96 -6.07
C LEU A 17 -17.73 -20.84 -6.54
N SER A 18 -16.60 -21.04 -7.21
CA SER A 18 -15.95 -22.23 -7.73
C SER A 18 -14.52 -21.81 -8.09
N SER A 19 -13.55 -22.60 -7.67
CA SER A 19 -12.14 -22.54 -8.08
C SER A 19 -12.01 -22.58 -9.60
N GLY A 20 -11.77 -21.42 -10.24
CA GLY A 20 -11.54 -21.30 -11.67
C GLY A 20 -10.41 -20.30 -11.97
N PRO A 21 -9.56 -20.56 -12.99
CA PRO A 21 -8.43 -19.70 -13.34
C PRO A 21 -8.84 -18.30 -13.83
N GLU A 22 -10.09 -18.09 -14.23
CA GLU A 22 -10.61 -16.75 -14.57
C GLU A 22 -10.74 -15.81 -13.36
N PHE A 23 -10.95 -16.33 -12.14
CA PHE A 23 -11.01 -15.51 -10.93
C PHE A 23 -9.62 -14.95 -10.58
N GLY A 24 -8.55 -15.70 -10.89
CA GLY A 24 -7.17 -15.25 -10.73
C GLY A 24 -6.80 -14.12 -11.69
N TYR A 25 -7.39 -14.10 -12.89
CA TYR A 25 -7.10 -13.06 -13.90
C TYR A 25 -7.90 -11.78 -13.68
N ILE A 26 -9.16 -11.85 -13.20
CA ILE A 26 -9.94 -10.66 -12.82
C ILE A 26 -9.37 -10.00 -11.54
N ALA A 27 -8.91 -10.78 -10.56
CA ALA A 27 -8.16 -10.25 -9.41
C ALA A 27 -6.79 -9.65 -9.80
N CYS A 28 -6.18 -10.15 -10.89
CA CYS A 28 -4.92 -9.61 -11.45
C CYS A 28 -5.13 -8.36 -12.32
N MET A 29 -6.34 -8.13 -12.86
CA MET A 29 -6.67 -7.08 -13.84
C MET A 29 -7.72 -6.04 -13.37
N GLU A 30 -8.26 -6.13 -12.15
CA GLU A 30 -8.74 -4.96 -11.41
C GLU A 30 -7.53 -4.07 -11.08
N ARG A 31 -7.04 -3.40 -12.13
CA ARG A 31 -5.95 -2.43 -12.14
C ARG A 31 -5.83 -1.75 -10.80
N ILE A 32 -4.67 -1.92 -10.21
CA ILE A 32 -4.07 -1.12 -9.15
C ILE A 32 -4.19 0.38 -9.52
N LYS A 33 -5.38 0.97 -9.39
CA LYS A 33 -5.54 2.39 -9.07
C LYS A 33 -5.39 2.52 -7.56
N GLY A 34 -4.34 1.90 -7.02
CA GLY A 34 -3.92 2.14 -5.66
C GLY A 34 -3.43 3.57 -5.56
N LEU A 35 -3.55 4.17 -4.37
CA LEU A 35 -2.98 5.47 -4.10
C LEU A 35 -1.47 5.46 -4.44
N SER A 36 -0.95 6.58 -4.94
CA SER A 36 0.47 6.71 -5.25
C SER A 36 1.03 7.98 -4.65
N ASN A 37 2.22 7.90 -4.06
CA ASN A 37 3.02 9.06 -3.71
C ASN A 37 4.48 8.78 -4.06
N PHE A 38 5.09 9.65 -4.87
CA PHE A 38 6.49 9.52 -5.26
C PHE A 38 7.41 10.52 -4.54
N HIS A 39 6.84 11.37 -3.69
CA HIS A 39 7.54 12.43 -2.98
C HIS A 39 7.43 12.17 -1.48
N THR A 40 8.15 11.15 -1.02
CA THR A 40 8.24 10.77 0.39
C THR A 40 9.67 11.00 0.88
N HIS A 41 9.79 11.51 2.10
CA HIS A 41 11.06 11.69 2.82
C HIS A 41 11.23 10.57 3.85
N CYS A 42 12.45 10.35 4.33
CA CYS A 42 12.75 9.35 5.35
C CYS A 42 13.79 9.89 6.34
N GLY A 43 14.19 9.11 7.35
CA GLY A 43 15.13 9.56 8.38
C GLY A 43 16.55 9.87 7.88
N LEU A 44 16.82 9.80 6.57
CA LEU A 44 18.07 10.22 5.96
C LEU A 44 18.11 11.72 5.65
N ASP A 45 16.98 12.43 5.73
CA ASP A 45 16.88 13.88 5.56
C ASP A 45 15.92 14.49 6.60
N ASP A 46 15.08 15.45 6.23
CA ASP A 46 14.09 16.08 7.12
C ASP A 46 12.88 15.18 7.44
N GLY A 47 12.88 13.93 6.99
CA GLY A 47 11.97 12.88 7.46
C GLY A 47 12.34 12.32 8.85
N VAL A 48 11.49 11.42 9.37
CA VAL A 48 11.64 10.91 10.76
C VAL A 48 11.66 9.38 10.84
N GLY A 49 10.98 8.68 9.94
CA GLY A 49 10.86 7.21 9.95
C GLY A 49 11.78 6.49 8.97
N THR A 50 11.89 5.17 9.12
CA THR A 50 12.61 4.32 8.15
C THR A 50 11.78 4.12 6.88
N MET A 51 12.44 3.80 5.76
CA MET A 51 11.73 3.55 4.51
C MET A 51 10.71 2.40 4.65
N GLU A 52 11.06 1.33 5.38
CA GLU A 52 10.16 0.21 5.68
C GLU A 52 8.89 0.65 6.42
N GLU A 53 9.01 1.51 7.45
CA GLU A 53 7.85 2.02 8.19
C GLU A 53 6.87 2.77 7.26
N TYR A 54 7.40 3.56 6.33
CA TYR A 54 6.58 4.24 5.33
C TYR A 54 5.92 3.27 4.34
N VAL A 55 6.65 2.25 3.86
CA VAL A 55 6.10 1.23 2.96
C VAL A 55 4.98 0.45 3.64
N LEU A 56 5.18 -0.01 4.88
CA LEU A 56 4.15 -0.71 5.66
C LEU A 56 2.92 0.19 5.89
N SER A 57 3.12 1.48 6.18
CA SER A 57 2.04 2.45 6.30
C SER A 57 1.29 2.63 4.97
N ALA A 58 2.01 2.74 3.86
CA ALA A 58 1.42 2.91 2.53
C ALA A 58 0.59 1.69 2.12
N LEU A 59 1.11 0.47 2.34
CA LEU A 59 0.38 -0.77 2.13
C LEU A 59 -0.91 -0.82 2.96
N SER A 60 -0.85 -0.47 4.25
CA SER A 60 -2.03 -0.43 5.12
C SER A 60 -3.11 0.57 4.65
N LYS A 61 -2.71 1.60 3.91
CA LYS A 61 -3.58 2.64 3.34
C LYS A 61 -4.06 2.34 1.92
N GLY A 62 -3.68 1.19 1.34
CA GLY A 62 -4.06 0.81 -0.01
C GLY A 62 -3.28 1.53 -1.11
N PHE A 63 -2.04 1.95 -0.83
CA PHE A 63 -1.16 2.46 -1.87
C PHE A 63 -0.72 1.32 -2.78
N GLY A 64 -0.73 1.60 -4.09
CA GLY A 64 -0.20 0.71 -5.11
C GLY A 64 1.25 1.02 -5.48
N ALA A 65 1.73 2.22 -5.14
CA ALA A 65 3.10 2.65 -5.38
C ALA A 65 3.52 3.70 -4.33
N LEU A 66 4.75 3.58 -3.86
CA LEU A 66 5.41 4.56 -3.00
C LEU A 66 6.81 4.81 -3.56
N GLY A 67 7.23 6.07 -3.63
CA GLY A 67 8.58 6.47 -3.99
C GLY A 67 9.15 7.46 -2.97
N PHE A 68 10.48 7.42 -2.84
CA PHE A 68 11.25 8.33 -2.01
C PHE A 68 11.94 9.39 -2.89
N SER A 69 11.91 10.64 -2.45
CA SER A 69 12.55 11.78 -3.11
C SER A 69 13.31 12.61 -2.08
N CYS A 70 14.22 11.96 -1.35
CA CYS A 70 14.96 12.63 -0.28
C CYS A 70 15.85 13.75 -0.85
N HIS A 71 16.09 14.77 -0.03
CA HIS A 71 16.92 15.91 -0.41
C HIS A 71 18.35 15.46 -0.70
N ALA A 72 18.85 15.82 -1.88
CA ALA A 72 20.17 15.42 -2.33
C ALA A 72 21.27 15.94 -1.39
N PRO A 73 22.41 15.23 -1.27
CA PRO A 73 23.49 15.68 -0.40
C PRO A 73 24.01 17.08 -0.75
N GLY A 74 23.90 17.99 0.21
CA GLY A 74 24.30 19.39 0.08
C GLY A 74 25.79 19.63 0.36
N SER A 75 26.20 20.89 0.28
CA SER A 75 27.50 21.35 0.78
C SER A 75 27.49 21.70 2.27
N LEU A 76 26.31 21.87 2.85
CA LEU A 76 26.10 22.22 4.24
C LEU A 76 25.83 20.97 5.07
N GLU A 77 26.34 20.94 6.29
CA GLU A 77 25.92 19.98 7.31
C GLU A 77 24.65 20.54 7.98
N ASP A 78 23.49 20.09 7.53
CA ASP A 78 22.20 20.46 8.09
C ASP A 78 21.27 19.23 8.16
N GLN A 79 20.13 19.41 8.80
CA GLN A 79 19.11 18.36 8.95
C GLN A 79 18.13 18.28 7.77
N TRP A 80 18.28 19.15 6.77
CA TRP A 80 17.38 19.20 5.62
C TRP A 80 17.88 18.32 4.50
N HIS A 81 19.19 18.17 4.35
CA HIS A 81 19.81 17.38 3.28
C HIS A 81 20.35 16.06 3.81
N MET A 82 20.37 15.06 2.94
CA MET A 82 21.06 13.80 3.21
C MET A 82 22.57 14.00 3.38
N ASP A 83 23.17 13.29 4.34
CA ASP A 83 24.62 13.24 4.44
C ASP A 83 25.21 12.50 3.22
N LYS A 84 26.30 13.02 2.65
CA LYS A 84 27.00 12.39 1.52
C LYS A 84 27.41 10.94 1.80
N LYS A 85 27.71 10.62 3.06
CA LYS A 85 28.10 9.26 3.47
C LYS A 85 26.94 8.26 3.39
N ASP A 86 25.70 8.74 3.49
CA ASP A 86 24.49 7.91 3.53
C ASP A 86 23.90 7.70 2.12
N PHE A 87 24.35 8.46 1.12
CA PHE A 87 23.90 8.34 -0.26
C PHE A 87 24.07 6.93 -0.87
N PRO A 88 25.19 6.20 -0.66
CA PRO A 88 25.29 4.82 -1.12
C PRO A 88 24.24 3.90 -0.49
N TYR A 89 23.98 4.05 0.82
CA TYR A 89 22.96 3.29 1.53
C TYR A 89 21.56 3.61 0.98
N TYR A 90 21.25 4.88 0.75
CA TYR A 90 19.98 5.30 0.16
C TYR A 90 19.70 4.59 -1.17
N LEU A 91 20.69 4.51 -2.07
CA LEU A 91 20.52 3.87 -3.38
C LEU A 91 20.36 2.35 -3.31
N GLU A 92 20.88 1.71 -2.28
CA GLU A 92 20.73 0.26 -2.06
C GLU A 92 19.39 -0.08 -1.41
N GLU A 93 18.88 0.80 -0.55
CA GLU A 93 17.66 0.59 0.22
C GLU A 93 16.36 0.86 -0.59
N ILE A 94 16.36 1.84 -1.51
CA ILE A 94 15.17 2.21 -2.30
C ILE A 94 14.80 1.18 -3.38
#